data_AF-A0A645ATZ5-F1
#
_entry.id   AF-A0A645ATZ5-F1
#
_cell.length_a   1.000
_cell.length_b   1.000
_cell.length_c   1.000
_cell.angle_alpha   90.00
_cell.angle_beta   90.00
_cell.angle_gamma   90.00
#
_symmetry.space_group_name_H-M   'P 1'
#
loop_
_entity.id
_entity.type
_entity.pdbx_description
1 polymer ?
#
loop_
_entity_poly.entity_id
_entity_poly.type
_entity_poly.pdbx_seq_one_letter_code
_entity_poly.pdbx_strand_id
1 'polypeptide(L)'
;MRKLNKSRLIEILAENNFFVENSHIFKPDSSEYTFLYNKLISRGIVIKEYNVEIDFKNVNEEAALVKEILKKMKYNIWNMYYFVLINTDNQIKKNYIIERDYRNMRKYLVQSVEDLKRIPFLEKTTGLEEEINLSIDYCDLIESSQDQEINKIIRDIVCLEGEYVELSKQKIRNILKDNLSRGELL
;
A
#
# COMPACT_ATOMS: atom_id res chain seq x y z
N MET A 1 -12.96 -5.19 26.33
CA MET A 1 -11.77 -4.79 25.54
C MET A 1 -11.61 -3.28 25.66
N ARG A 2 -10.38 -2.77 25.84
CA ARG A 2 -10.14 -1.32 25.74
C ARG A 2 -10.26 -0.94 24.26
N LYS A 3 -11.10 0.06 23.95
CA LYS A 3 -11.24 0.59 22.59
C LYS A 3 -9.92 1.23 22.15
N LEU A 4 -9.44 0.88 20.96
CA LEU A 4 -8.25 1.51 20.39
C LEU A 4 -8.63 2.91 19.89
N ASN A 5 -8.01 3.94 20.44
CA ASN A 5 -8.18 5.31 19.93
C ASN A 5 -7.08 5.67 18.92
N LYS A 6 -7.35 6.70 18.12
CA LYS A 6 -6.45 7.15 17.03
C LYS A 6 -5.04 7.48 17.52
N SER A 7 -4.91 8.13 18.68
CA SER A 7 -3.60 8.51 19.24
C SER A 7 -2.77 7.28 19.59
N ARG A 8 -3.38 6.29 20.25
CA ARG A 8 -2.71 5.04 20.60
C ARG A 8 -2.32 4.23 19.37
N LEU A 9 -3.16 4.21 18.33
CA LEU A 9 -2.81 3.59 17.05
C LEU A 9 -1.60 4.26 16.41
N ILE A 10 -1.55 5.60 16.40
CA ILE A 10 -0.40 6.36 15.87
C ILE A 10 0.88 6.04 16.65
N GLU A 11 0.84 5.95 17.98
CA GLU A 11 2.00 5.55 18.80
C GLU A 11 2.53 4.18 18.39
N ILE A 12 1.64 3.19 18.25
CA ILE A 12 2.02 1.83 17.83
C ILE A 12 2.63 1.84 16.42
N LEU A 13 2.08 2.63 15.51
CA LEU A 13 2.60 2.76 14.15
C LEU A 13 3.96 3.47 14.12
N ALA A 14 4.18 4.46 14.98
CA ALA A 14 5.46 5.13 15.13
C ALA A 14 6.56 4.17 15.63
N GLU A 15 6.23 3.24 16.54
CA GLU A 15 7.14 2.15 16.93
C GLU A 15 7.54 1.23 15.76
N ASN A 16 6.79 1.26 14.66
CA ASN A 16 7.03 0.51 13.42
C ASN A 16 7.50 1.43 12.27
N ASN A 17 8.11 2.57 12.60
CA ASN A 17 8.67 3.55 11.65
C ASN A 17 7.67 4.19 10.68
N PHE A 18 6.37 4.21 11.02
CA PHE A 18 5.37 4.99 10.30
C PHE A 18 5.23 6.37 10.93
N PHE A 19 5.59 7.42 10.19
CA PHE A 19 5.53 8.80 10.67
C PHE A 19 4.51 9.61 9.87
N VAL A 20 3.86 10.57 10.53
CA VAL A 20 2.85 11.41 9.90
C VAL A 20 3.49 12.22 8.77
N GLU A 21 2.88 12.16 7.59
CA GLU A 21 3.30 12.89 6.40
C GLU A 21 2.07 13.51 5.74
N ASN A 22 2.17 14.75 5.24
CA ASN A 22 1.25 15.35 4.27
C ASN A 22 -0.28 15.15 4.50
N SER A 23 -0.72 15.04 5.76
CA SER A 23 -2.12 14.66 6.07
C SER A 23 -3.16 15.71 5.66
N HIS A 24 -2.76 16.97 5.54
CA HIS A 24 -3.61 18.08 5.11
C HIS A 24 -4.08 17.97 3.65
N ILE A 25 -3.43 17.13 2.84
CA ILE A 25 -3.70 17.04 1.39
C ILE A 25 -5.01 16.29 1.08
N PHE A 26 -5.45 15.41 1.97
CA PHE A 26 -6.69 14.65 1.77
C PHE A 26 -7.94 15.51 1.92
N LYS A 27 -7.87 16.52 2.80
CA LYS A 27 -8.93 17.50 3.00
C LYS A 27 -8.32 18.72 3.73
N PRO A 28 -8.04 19.83 3.01
CA PRO A 28 -7.31 20.98 3.54
C PRO A 28 -7.90 21.57 4.82
N ASP A 29 -9.21 21.44 5.00
CA ASP A 29 -9.95 22.06 6.10
C ASP A 29 -10.42 21.08 7.19
N SER A 30 -10.01 19.79 7.14
CA SER A 30 -10.43 18.82 8.16
C SER A 30 -9.34 17.82 8.53
N SER A 31 -9.07 17.66 9.83
CA SER A 31 -8.16 16.67 10.42
C SER A 31 -8.70 15.23 10.41
N GLU A 32 -9.64 14.91 9.51
CA GLU A 32 -10.32 13.62 9.43
C GLU A 32 -9.34 12.50 9.11
N TYR A 33 -8.43 12.75 8.16
CA TYR A 33 -7.42 11.80 7.72
C TYR A 33 -6.09 12.03 8.42
N THR A 34 -5.40 10.93 8.73
CA THR A 34 -3.99 10.96 9.09
C THR A 34 -3.25 10.01 8.19
N PHE A 35 -2.34 10.55 7.40
CA PHE A 35 -1.45 9.77 6.55
C PHE A 35 -0.11 9.60 7.25
N LEU A 36 0.32 8.35 7.35
CA LEU A 36 1.63 7.98 7.84
C LEU A 36 2.38 7.22 6.75
N TYR A 37 3.68 7.46 6.65
CA TYR A 37 4.53 6.80 5.69
C TYR A 37 5.76 6.22 6.38
N ASN A 38 6.11 4.99 6.00
CA ASN A 38 7.35 4.34 6.37
C ASN A 38 8.24 4.28 5.14
N LYS A 39 9.29 5.11 5.14
CA LYS A 39 10.26 5.23 4.04
C LYS A 39 11.16 4.00 3.89
N LEU A 40 11.37 3.24 4.96
CA LEU A 40 12.26 2.07 4.95
C LEU A 40 11.68 0.93 4.12
N ILE A 41 10.37 0.72 4.21
CA ILE A 41 9.65 -0.34 3.47
C ILE A 41 8.76 0.22 2.36
N SER A 42 8.84 1.53 2.10
CA SER A 42 8.07 2.26 1.10
C SER A 42 6.55 2.03 1.17
N ARG A 43 5.98 1.94 2.39
CA ARG A 43 4.55 1.71 2.64
C ARG A 43 3.89 2.90 3.33
N GLY A 44 2.63 3.17 2.95
CA GLY A 44 1.83 4.23 3.54
C GLY A 44 0.51 3.74 4.12
N ILE A 45 0.05 4.40 5.17
CA ILE A 45 -1.20 4.11 5.87
C ILE A 45 -1.99 5.41 5.96
N VAL A 46 -3.21 5.42 5.42
CA VAL A 46 -4.18 6.49 5.63
C VAL A 46 -5.19 6.02 6.65
N ILE A 47 -5.27 6.71 7.79
CA ILE A 47 -6.20 6.42 8.89
C ILE A 47 -7.35 7.41 8.83
N LYS A 48 -8.58 6.89 8.92
CA LYS A 48 -9.77 7.68 9.23
C LYS A 48 -10.59 6.98 10.31
N GLU A 49 -11.11 7.77 11.24
CA GLU A 49 -11.96 7.31 12.34
C GLU A 49 -13.44 7.42 11.94
N TYR A 50 -14.18 6.34 12.18
CA TYR A 50 -15.59 6.19 11.83
C TYR A 50 -16.39 5.96 13.11
N ASN A 51 -17.37 6.82 13.36
CA ASN A 51 -18.11 6.84 14.62
C ASN A 51 -19.55 6.30 14.47
N VAL A 52 -20.14 6.31 13.27
CA VAL A 52 -21.55 5.94 13.04
C VAL A 52 -21.69 4.92 11.91
N GLU A 53 -22.72 4.07 11.94
CA GLU A 53 -22.98 3.07 10.89
C GLU A 53 -23.10 3.66 9.48
N ILE A 54 -23.62 4.89 9.38
CA ILE A 54 -23.83 5.59 8.11
C ILE A 54 -22.48 5.87 7.43
N ASP A 55 -21.43 6.12 8.21
CA ASP A 55 -20.10 6.43 7.68
C ASP A 55 -19.47 5.20 6.99
N PHE A 56 -19.88 3.96 7.33
CA PHE A 56 -19.34 2.74 6.73
C PHE A 56 -19.74 2.52 5.28
N LYS A 57 -20.93 3.00 4.87
CA LYS A 57 -21.38 2.85 3.48
C LYS A 57 -20.48 3.60 2.51
N ASN A 58 -19.84 4.67 2.97
CA ASN A 58 -19.05 5.57 2.14
C ASN A 58 -17.56 5.23 2.14
N VAL A 59 -17.09 4.29 2.97
CA VAL A 59 -15.66 3.91 3.07
C VAL A 59 -15.05 3.61 1.72
N ASN A 60 -15.77 2.92 0.83
CA ASN A 60 -15.25 2.59 -0.49
C ASN A 60 -15.09 3.81 -1.38
N GLU A 61 -16.07 4.71 -1.39
CA GLU A 61 -16.02 5.96 -2.17
C GLU A 61 -14.89 6.86 -1.66
N GLU A 62 -14.76 6.98 -0.34
CA GLU A 62 -13.68 7.73 0.29
C GLU A 62 -12.30 7.14 0.00
N ALA A 63 -12.16 5.81 0.08
CA ALA A 63 -10.92 5.13 -0.29
C ALA A 63 -10.57 5.32 -1.77
N ALA A 64 -11.56 5.43 -2.67
CA ALA A 64 -11.32 5.76 -4.07
C ALA A 64 -10.80 7.20 -4.23
N LEU A 65 -11.36 8.16 -3.50
CA LEU A 65 -10.88 9.54 -3.51
C LEU A 65 -9.44 9.64 -2.97
N VAL A 66 -9.17 9.00 -1.84
CA VAL A 66 -7.82 8.93 -1.23
C VAL A 66 -6.81 8.33 -2.21
N LYS A 67 -7.17 7.25 -2.91
CA LYS A 67 -6.33 6.64 -3.95
C LYS A 67 -5.96 7.63 -5.04
N GLU A 68 -6.93 8.37 -5.58
CA GLU A 68 -6.66 9.33 -6.65
C GLU A 68 -5.78 10.49 -6.17
N ILE A 69 -5.90 10.91 -4.92
CA ILE A 69 -5.00 11.90 -4.31
C ILE A 69 -3.57 11.35 -4.20
N LEU A 70 -3.40 10.15 -3.66
CA LEU A 70 -2.09 9.50 -3.52
C LEU A 70 -1.42 9.28 -4.88
N LYS A 71 -2.18 8.94 -5.93
CA LYS A 71 -1.67 8.80 -7.30
C LYS A 71 -1.11 10.13 -7.82
N LYS A 72 -1.84 11.24 -7.62
CA LYS A 72 -1.37 12.58 -8.02
C LYS A 72 -0.08 12.97 -7.30
N MET A 73 0.11 12.48 -6.09
CA MET A 73 1.34 12.63 -5.31
C MET A 73 2.46 11.67 -5.69
N LYS A 74 2.24 10.80 -6.70
CA LYS A 74 3.20 9.78 -7.18
C LYS A 74 3.56 8.72 -6.15
N TYR A 75 2.68 8.43 -5.20
CA TYR A 75 2.84 7.26 -4.34
C TYR A 75 2.43 5.98 -5.07
N ASN A 76 3.17 4.90 -4.85
CA ASN A 76 2.79 3.57 -5.32
C ASN A 76 1.57 3.05 -4.53
N ILE A 77 0.40 3.06 -5.18
CA ILE A 77 -0.88 2.68 -4.57
C ILE A 77 -0.92 1.24 -4.05
N TRP A 78 -0.12 0.33 -4.61
CA TRP A 78 -0.05 -1.06 -4.14
C TRP A 78 0.54 -1.17 -2.73
N ASN A 79 1.35 -0.18 -2.33
CA ASN A 79 1.96 -0.06 -1.02
C ASN A 79 1.20 0.91 -0.09
N MET A 80 0.00 1.34 -0.49
CA MET A 80 -0.84 2.24 0.29
C MET A 80 -2.04 1.49 0.87
N TYR A 81 -2.25 1.67 2.16
CA TYR A 81 -3.27 0.97 2.92
C TYR A 81 -4.22 1.97 3.57
N TYR A 82 -5.49 1.61 3.65
CA TYR A 82 -6.53 2.45 4.24
C TYR A 82 -7.05 1.82 5.53
N PHE A 83 -6.78 2.45 6.66
CA PHE A 83 -7.18 1.98 7.99
C PHE A 83 -8.49 2.64 8.38
N VAL A 84 -9.51 1.80 8.52
CA VAL A 84 -10.85 2.16 8.99
C VAL A 84 -10.86 1.95 10.50
N LEU A 85 -10.60 3.01 11.26
CA LEU A 85 -10.62 2.95 12.72
C LEU A 85 -12.06 3.05 13.22
N ILE A 86 -12.51 2.08 14.01
CA ILE A 86 -13.90 2.00 14.48
C ILE A 86 -13.93 1.96 16.01
N ASN A 87 -14.76 2.84 16.58
CA ASN A 87 -14.96 2.92 18.03
C ASN A 87 -16.28 2.31 18.52
N THR A 88 -17.08 1.70 17.63
CA THR A 88 -18.37 1.08 17.97
C THR A 88 -18.28 -0.45 17.93
N ASP A 89 -19.00 -1.12 18.84
CA ASP A 89 -19.06 -2.60 18.96
C ASP A 89 -19.94 -3.21 17.85
N ASN A 90 -19.68 -2.83 16.60
CA ASN A 90 -20.55 -3.15 15.49
C ASN A 90 -20.19 -4.46 14.79
N GLN A 91 -21.23 -5.08 14.24
CA GLN A 91 -21.29 -6.47 13.81
C GLN A 91 -20.15 -6.90 12.87
N ILE A 92 -19.38 -7.89 13.33
CA ILE A 92 -18.24 -8.56 12.64
C ILE A 92 -18.54 -8.90 11.16
N LYS A 93 -19.78 -9.25 10.81
CA LYS A 93 -20.17 -9.60 9.43
C LYS A 93 -20.03 -8.45 8.43
N LYS A 94 -20.30 -7.20 8.83
CA LYS A 94 -20.16 -6.03 7.94
C LYS A 94 -18.69 -5.69 7.72
N ASN A 95 -17.84 -5.91 8.73
CA ASN A 95 -16.40 -5.62 8.69
C ASN A 95 -15.70 -6.39 7.57
N TYR A 96 -16.05 -7.66 7.41
CA TYR A 96 -15.45 -8.54 6.39
C TYR A 96 -15.76 -8.09 4.95
N ILE A 97 -16.93 -7.51 4.70
CA ILE A 97 -17.34 -7.05 3.35
C ILE A 97 -16.46 -5.87 2.91
N ILE A 98 -16.17 -4.94 3.83
CA ILE A 98 -15.37 -3.75 3.54
C ILE A 98 -13.93 -4.14 3.17
N GLU A 99 -13.32 -5.05 3.90
CA GLU A 99 -11.92 -5.45 3.66
C GLU A 99 -11.73 -6.23 2.37
N ARG A 100 -12.72 -7.03 1.96
CA ARG A 100 -12.65 -7.82 0.73
C ARG A 100 -12.84 -7.03 -0.54
N ASP A 101 -13.36 -5.81 -0.47
CA ASP A 101 -13.53 -4.98 -1.65
C ASP A 101 -12.18 -4.46 -2.14
N TYR A 102 -11.58 -5.15 -3.10
CA TYR A 102 -10.25 -4.85 -3.63
C TYR A 102 -10.22 -3.72 -4.68
N ARG A 103 -11.38 -3.20 -5.11
CA ARG A 103 -11.46 -2.29 -6.28
C ARG A 103 -10.69 -0.99 -6.09
N ASN A 104 -10.65 -0.48 -4.85
CA ASN A 104 -10.09 0.83 -4.54
C ASN A 104 -8.70 0.70 -3.93
N MET A 105 -8.62 0.46 -2.63
CA MET A 105 -7.38 0.26 -1.87
C MET A 105 -7.52 -0.95 -0.95
N ARG A 106 -6.38 -1.53 -0.53
CA ARG A 106 -6.35 -2.51 0.56
C ARG A 106 -6.79 -1.83 1.85
N LYS A 107 -7.84 -2.36 2.47
CA LYS A 107 -8.47 -1.78 3.65
C LYS A 107 -8.28 -2.72 4.84
N TYR A 108 -8.02 -2.13 6.00
CA TYR A 108 -8.02 -2.85 7.28
C TYR A 108 -8.94 -2.13 8.23
N LEU A 109 -9.91 -2.85 8.76
CA LEU A 109 -10.76 -2.38 9.82
C LEU A 109 -10.07 -2.69 11.15
N VAL A 110 -9.89 -1.67 11.97
CA VAL A 110 -9.12 -1.73 13.22
C VAL A 110 -10.01 -1.25 14.35
N GLN A 111 -10.29 -2.12 15.31
CA GLN A 111 -11.07 -1.81 16.53
C GLN A 111 -10.21 -1.96 17.79
N SER A 112 -9.23 -2.83 17.72
CA SER A 112 -8.38 -3.26 18.82
C SER A 112 -6.93 -3.40 18.38
N VAL A 113 -6.02 -3.55 19.34
CA VAL A 113 -4.59 -3.76 19.05
C VAL A 113 -4.37 -5.13 18.39
N GLU A 114 -5.20 -6.11 18.73
CA GLU A 114 -5.17 -7.45 18.18
C GLU A 114 -5.42 -7.47 16.67
N ASP A 115 -6.23 -6.53 16.16
CA ASP A 115 -6.50 -6.38 14.72
C ASP A 115 -5.27 -5.95 13.92
N LEU A 116 -4.20 -5.47 14.58
CA LEU A 116 -2.95 -5.12 13.92
C LEU A 116 -2.10 -6.36 13.60
N LYS A 117 -2.26 -7.46 14.34
CA LYS A 117 -1.50 -8.72 14.13
C LYS A 117 -1.76 -9.37 12.78
N ARG A 118 -2.93 -9.11 12.21
CA ARG A 118 -3.35 -9.63 10.89
C ARG A 118 -2.87 -8.74 9.73
N ILE A 119 -2.10 -7.69 10.03
CA ILE A 119 -1.51 -6.78 9.04
C ILE A 119 -0.05 -7.20 8.86
N PRO A 120 0.31 -7.88 7.75
CA PRO A 120 1.59 -8.60 7.66
C PRO A 120 2.83 -7.70 7.81
N PHE A 121 2.72 -6.43 7.44
CA PHE A 121 3.85 -5.49 7.46
C PHE A 121 4.01 -4.71 8.75
N LEU A 122 3.16 -4.98 9.75
CA LEU A 122 3.26 -4.39 11.09
C LEU A 122 3.85 -5.36 12.12
N GLU A 123 4.05 -6.63 11.77
CA GLU A 123 4.76 -7.53 12.67
C GLU A 123 6.20 -7.04 12.81
N LYS A 124 6.55 -6.62 14.03
CA LYS A 124 7.95 -6.35 14.39
C LYS A 124 8.74 -7.60 14.05
N THR A 125 9.61 -7.50 13.06
CA THR A 125 10.78 -8.34 12.85
C THR A 125 11.59 -8.36 14.15
N THR A 126 11.14 -9.17 15.10
CA THR A 126 11.80 -9.46 16.39
C THR A 126 12.75 -10.64 16.25
N GLY A 127 12.99 -11.08 15.01
CA GLY A 127 14.11 -11.92 14.64
C GLY A 127 14.86 -11.24 13.52
N LEU A 128 16.19 -11.27 13.62
CA LEU A 128 17.12 -11.32 12.49
C LEU A 128 16.84 -12.58 11.65
N GLU A 129 15.62 -12.72 11.15
CA GLU A 129 15.34 -13.60 10.04
C GLU A 129 14.94 -12.66 8.92
N GLU A 130 15.81 -12.69 7.93
CA GLU A 130 15.62 -12.18 6.59
C GLU A 130 14.18 -12.49 6.13
N GLU A 131 13.21 -11.63 6.48
CA GLU A 131 12.45 -11.04 5.41
C GLU A 131 13.52 -10.41 4.54
N ILE A 132 14.03 -11.22 3.61
CA ILE A 132 14.70 -10.78 2.42
C ILE A 132 13.92 -9.54 2.06
N ASN A 133 14.56 -8.39 2.23
CA ASN A 133 14.18 -7.20 1.51
C ASN A 133 13.95 -7.72 0.09
N LEU A 134 12.70 -8.01 -0.28
CA LEU A 134 12.32 -8.18 -1.67
C LEU A 134 12.17 -6.79 -2.31
N SER A 135 12.45 -5.74 -1.51
CA SER A 135 13.19 -4.55 -1.91
C SER A 135 14.70 -4.70 -1.70
N ILE A 136 15.31 -5.84 -2.05
CA ILE A 136 16.48 -5.74 -2.94
C ILE A 136 15.89 -4.88 -4.02
N ASP A 137 16.34 -3.65 -4.08
CA ASP A 137 15.95 -2.74 -5.12
C ASP A 137 16.34 -3.51 -6.39
N TYR A 138 15.39 -4.27 -6.94
CA TYR A 138 15.64 -5.08 -8.13
C TYR A 138 16.01 -4.10 -9.23
N CYS A 139 15.55 -2.84 -9.14
CA CYS A 139 16.12 -1.74 -9.90
C CYS A 139 17.62 -1.56 -9.60
N ASP A 140 18.11 -1.39 -8.38
CA ASP A 140 19.57 -1.31 -8.14
C ASP A 140 20.34 -2.56 -8.58
N LEU A 141 19.82 -3.77 -8.35
CA LEU A 141 20.47 -5.02 -8.77
C LEU A 141 20.50 -5.13 -10.30
N ILE A 142 19.46 -4.67 -11.00
CA ILE A 142 19.39 -4.72 -12.46
C ILE A 142 20.10 -3.51 -13.10
N GLU A 143 20.06 -2.33 -12.51
CA GLU A 143 20.88 -1.18 -12.89
C GLU A 143 22.37 -1.46 -12.66
N SER A 144 22.71 -2.26 -11.65
CA SER A 144 24.06 -2.81 -11.46
C SER A 144 24.42 -3.92 -12.45
N SER A 145 23.42 -4.51 -13.14
CA SER A 145 23.70 -5.41 -14.25
C SER A 145 24.25 -4.59 -15.41
N GLN A 146 25.46 -4.93 -15.87
CA GLN A 146 26.10 -4.26 -17.01
C GLN A 146 25.41 -4.57 -18.35
N ASP A 147 24.28 -5.27 -18.33
CA ASP A 147 23.56 -5.69 -19.51
C ASP A 147 22.61 -4.57 -19.99
N GLN A 148 23.00 -3.93 -21.07
CA GLN A 148 22.24 -2.84 -21.69
C GLN A 148 20.89 -3.32 -22.26
N GLU A 149 20.76 -4.59 -22.61
CA GLU A 149 19.56 -5.18 -23.19
C GLU A 149 18.49 -5.38 -22.11
N ILE A 150 18.89 -5.91 -20.95
CA ILE A 150 18.01 -6.06 -19.78
C ILE A 150 17.52 -4.70 -19.28
N ASN A 151 18.44 -3.72 -19.18
CA ASN A 151 18.10 -2.36 -18.75
C ASN A 151 17.13 -1.64 -19.72
N LYS A 152 17.17 -1.99 -21.00
CA LYS A 152 16.22 -1.46 -21.99
C LYS A 152 14.83 -2.08 -21.81
N ILE A 153 14.75 -3.40 -21.63
CA ILE A 153 13.49 -4.11 -21.38
C ILE A 153 12.75 -3.55 -20.17
N ILE A 154 13.47 -3.28 -19.08
CA ILE A 154 12.88 -2.75 -17.86
C ILE A 154 12.34 -1.34 -18.05
N ARG A 155 13.09 -0.49 -18.74
CA ARG A 155 12.59 0.84 -19.11
C ARG A 155 11.33 0.75 -19.96
N ASP A 156 11.26 -0.17 -20.92
CA ASP A 156 10.07 -0.34 -21.75
C ASP A 156 8.86 -0.82 -20.92
N ILE A 157 9.08 -1.71 -19.94
CA ILE A 157 8.03 -2.17 -19.01
C ILE A 157 7.51 -1.01 -18.15
N VAL A 158 8.41 -0.19 -17.58
CA VAL A 158 8.07 0.96 -16.74
C VAL A 158 7.33 2.02 -17.57
N CYS A 159 7.81 2.35 -18.78
CA CYS A 159 7.20 3.30 -19.70
C CYS A 159 5.79 2.90 -20.14
N LEU A 160 5.46 1.60 -20.13
CA LEU A 160 4.13 1.08 -20.46
C LEU A 160 3.16 1.05 -19.27
N GLU A 161 3.35 1.94 -18.30
CA GLU A 161 2.60 2.02 -17.05
C GLU A 161 2.78 0.79 -16.14
N GLY A 162 3.78 -0.06 -16.36
CA GLY A 162 4.00 -1.27 -15.55
C GLY A 162 4.26 -0.98 -14.07
N GLU A 163 4.67 0.25 -13.74
CA GLU A 163 4.79 0.74 -12.36
C GLU A 163 3.43 0.96 -11.68
N TYR A 164 2.38 1.26 -12.45
CA TYR A 164 1.07 1.67 -11.96
C TYR A 164 -0.07 0.69 -12.32
N VAL A 165 0.14 -0.18 -13.30
CA VAL A 165 -0.86 -1.08 -13.89
C VAL A 165 -0.26 -2.47 -14.09
N GLU A 166 -1.01 -3.52 -13.74
CA GLU A 166 -0.63 -4.90 -14.04
C GLU A 166 -0.62 -5.12 -15.56
N LEU A 167 0.57 -5.39 -16.12
CA LEU A 167 0.70 -5.71 -17.53
C LEU A 167 0.22 -7.14 -17.79
N SER A 168 -0.59 -7.31 -18.84
CA SER A 168 -1.03 -8.64 -19.24
C SER A 168 0.16 -9.50 -19.68
N LYS A 169 0.10 -10.81 -19.41
CA LYS A 169 1.14 -11.77 -19.82
C LYS A 169 1.48 -11.68 -21.31
N GLN A 170 0.50 -11.32 -22.14
CA GLN A 170 0.68 -11.16 -23.58
C GLN A 170 1.46 -9.89 -23.93
N LYS A 171 1.21 -8.77 -23.23
CA LYS A 171 2.00 -7.54 -23.39
C LYS A 171 3.45 -7.75 -22.97
N ILE A 172 3.68 -8.40 -21.83
CA ILE A 172 5.04 -8.72 -21.35
C ILE A 172 5.78 -9.60 -22.37
N ARG A 173 5.12 -10.64 -22.91
CA ARG A 173 5.71 -11.49 -23.95
C ARG A 173 6.08 -10.73 -25.22
N ASN A 174 5.29 -9.74 -25.62
CA ASN A 174 5.60 -8.92 -26.79
C ASN A 174 6.84 -8.05 -26.53
N ILE A 175 6.91 -7.38 -25.37
CA ILE A 175 8.07 -6.57 -24.98
C ILE A 175 9.36 -7.42 -24.94
N LEU A 176 9.27 -8.64 -24.42
CA LEU A 176 10.39 -9.58 -24.40
C LEU A 176 10.80 -10.00 -25.81
N LYS A 177 9.85 -10.30 -26.70
CA LYS A 177 10.14 -10.67 -28.11
C LYS A 177 10.76 -9.54 -28.91
N ASP A 178 10.29 -8.32 -28.70
CA ASP A 178 10.74 -7.15 -29.46
C ASP A 178 12.15 -6.70 -29.05
N ASN A 179 12.57 -7.03 -27.82
CA ASN A 179 13.88 -6.69 -27.30
C ASN A 179 14.89 -7.84 -27.30
N LEU A 180 14.47 -9.10 -27.14
CA LEU A 180 15.34 -10.27 -27.29
C LEU A 180 15.51 -10.59 -28.77
N SER A 181 16.35 -9.83 -29.46
CA SER A 181 16.86 -10.22 -30.78
C SER A 181 18.34 -10.57 -30.66
N ARG A 182 18.61 -11.89 -30.59
CA ARG A 182 19.91 -12.62 -30.68
C ARG A 182 20.31 -13.49 -29.47
N GLY A 183 19.35 -14.07 -28.75
CA GLY A 183 19.62 -15.32 -28.02
C GLY A 183 19.45 -16.49 -28.99
N GLU A 184 20.54 -17.11 -29.42
CA GLU A 184 20.56 -18.22 -30.37
C GLU A 184 19.59 -19.35 -29.97
N LEU A 185 18.91 -19.89 -30.98
CA LEU A 185 18.39 -21.24 -30.98
C LEU A 185 19.55 -22.21 -30.70
N LEU A 186 19.66 -22.73 -29.48
CA LEU A 186 20.32 -24.00 -29.17
C LEU A 186 19.53 -24.74 -28.09
#